data_AF-A0A7W1I488-F1
#
_entry.id   AF-A0A7W1I488-F1
#
_cell.length_a   1.000
_cell.length_b   1.000
_cell.length_c   1.000
_cell.angle_alpha   90.00
_cell.angle_beta   90.00
_cell.angle_gamma   90.00
#
_symmetry.space_group_name_H-M   'P 1'
#
loop_
_entity.id
_entity.type
_entity.pdbx_description
1 polymer ?
#
loop_
_entity_poly.entity_id
_entity_poly.type
_entity_poly.pdbx_seq_one_letter_code
_entity_poly.pdbx_strand_id
1 'polypeptide(L)' 'NRGGLAKLTTTATLTGEYRDIRRFLHQLETRPEFIVLENVDLSQNSSEMSRGITVTVQVATYFRTGGNGS' A
#
# COMPACT_ATOMS: atom_id res chain seq x y z
N ASN A 1 19.11 -26.11 -5.44
CA ASN A 1 17.81 -25.51 -5.08
C ASN A 1 17.94 -24.00 -5.29
N ARG A 2 17.28 -23.40 -6.29
CA ARG A 2 17.38 -21.95 -6.53
C ARG A 2 16.27 -21.27 -5.73
N GLY A 3 16.63 -20.54 -4.66
CA GLY A 3 15.66 -19.77 -3.88
C GLY A 3 14.92 -18.77 -4.79
N GLY A 4 13.59 -18.75 -4.70
CA GLY A 4 12.72 -17.82 -5.42
C GLY A 4 12.16 -16.74 -4.50
N LEU A 5 11.61 -15.69 -5.09
CA LEU A 5 10.75 -14.74 -4.40
C LEU A 5 9.33 -14.87 -4.98
N ALA A 6 8.33 -15.08 -4.12
CA ALA A 6 6.94 -14.89 -4.47
C ALA A 6 6.53 -13.46 -4.11
N LYS A 7 5.84 -12.82 -5.04
CA LYS A 7 5.23 -11.50 -4.84
C LYS A 7 3.78 -11.67 -4.43
N LEU A 8 3.38 -11.00 -3.35
CA LEU A 8 2.00 -10.82 -2.96
C LEU A 8 1.62 -9.36 -3.19
N THR A 9 0.50 -9.12 -3.87
CA THR A 9 -0.02 -7.78 -4.15
C THR A 9 -1.43 -7.65 -3.59
N THR A 10 -1.76 -6.49 -3.05
CA THR A 10 -3.14 -6.13 -2.67
C THR A 10 -3.43 -4.67 -2.99
N THR A 11 -4.71 -4.35 -3.15
CA THR A 11 -5.20 -3.00 -3.44
C THR A 11 -6.06 -2.52 -2.28
N ALA A 12 -5.84 -1.28 -1.85
CA ALA A 12 -6.61 -0.63 -0.80
C ALA A 12 -7.15 0.73 -1.29
N THR A 13 -8.36 1.07 -0.87
CA THR A 13 -8.98 2.38 -1.11
C THR A 13 -9.12 3.11 0.21
N LEU A 14 -8.58 4.32 0.29
CA LEU A 14 -8.57 5.19 1.45
C LEU A 14 -9.42 6.42 1.13
N THR A 15 -10.41 6.75 1.94
CA THR A 15 -11.23 7.95 1.77
C THR A 15 -11.23 8.77 3.04
N GLY A 16 -11.03 10.08 2.92
CA GLY A 16 -11.06 11.00 4.06
C GLY A 16 -10.25 12.26 3.79
N GLU A 17 -9.91 12.97 4.86
CA GLU A 17 -9.08 14.17 4.78
C GLU A 17 -7.65 13.81 4.38
N TYR A 18 -7.04 14.66 3.52
CA TYR A 18 -5.66 14.46 3.04
C TYR A 18 -4.66 14.20 4.17
N ARG A 19 -4.80 14.92 5.30
CA ARG A 19 -3.91 14.79 6.45
C ARG A 19 -3.94 13.38 7.05
N ASP A 20 -5.11 12.75 7.14
CA ASP A 20 -5.25 11.45 7.77
C ASP A 20 -4.78 10.33 6.84
N ILE A 21 -5.00 10.48 5.53
CA ILE A 21 -4.41 9.61 4.51
C ILE A 21 -2.87 9.71 4.52
N ARG A 22 -2.31 10.93 4.61
CA ARG A 22 -0.85 11.11 4.69
C ARG A 22 -0.26 10.45 5.93
N ARG A 23 -0.96 10.52 7.06
CA ARG A 23 -0.57 9.86 8.31
C ARG A 23 -0.55 8.34 8.16
N PHE A 24 -1.56 7.76 7.53
CA PHE A 24 -1.63 6.33 7.25
C PHE A 24 -0.48 5.87 6.34
N LEU A 25 -0.23 6.58 5.23
CA LEU A 25 0.87 6.25 4.32
C LEU A 25 2.23 6.35 5.03
N HIS A 26 2.45 7.37 5.85
CA HIS A 26 3.68 7.50 6.63
C HIS A 26 3.86 6.34 7.62
N GLN A 27 2.78 5.85 8.25
CA GLN A 27 2.84 4.66 9.10
C GLN A 27 3.25 3.42 8.29
N LEU A 28 2.75 3.25 7.05
CA LEU A 28 3.19 2.17 6.18
C LEU A 28 4.66 2.31 5.76
N GLU A 29 5.12 3.52 5.43
CA GLU A 29 6.50 3.83 5.02
C GLU A 29 7.52 3.61 6.15
N THR A 30 7.11 3.73 7.41
CA THR A 30 8.01 3.63 8.59
C THR A 30 8.02 2.24 9.23
N ARG A 31 7.26 1.29 8.67
CA ARG A 31 7.22 -0.09 9.17
C ARG A 31 8.52 -0.84 8.88
N PRO A 32 8.95 -1.74 9.78
CA PRO A 32 10.15 -2.56 9.56
C PRO A 32 9.94 -3.63 8.48
N GLU A 33 8.69 -3.97 8.14
CA GLU A 33 8.38 -4.92 7.07
C GLU A 33 8.64 -4.34 5.68
N PHE A 34 9.12 -5.17 4.75
CA PHE A 34 9.33 -4.73 3.36
C PHE A 34 7.99 -4.63 2.62
N ILE A 35 7.56 -3.40 2.33
CA ILE A 35 6.37 -3.08 1.55
C ILE A 35 6.78 -2.18 0.39
N VAL A 36 6.28 -2.47 -0.80
CA VAL A 36 6.44 -1.65 -2.01
C VAL A 36 5.11 -1.01 -2.36
N LEU A 37 5.10 0.31 -2.50
CA LEU A 37 3.99 1.05 -3.10
C LEU A 37 4.15 1.01 -4.63
N GLU A 38 3.21 0.39 -5.34
CA GLU A 38 3.33 0.16 -6.79
C GLU A 38 2.55 1.18 -7.61
N ASN A 39 1.31 1.45 -7.21
CA ASN A 39 0.42 2.41 -7.87
C ASN A 39 -0.28 3.25 -6.82
N VAL A 40 -0.42 4.55 -7.08
CA VAL A 40 -1.17 5.49 -6.24
C VAL A 40 -2.03 6.34 -7.17
N ASP A 41 -3.35 6.20 -7.05
CA ASP A 41 -4.34 7.01 -7.75
C ASP A 41 -5.04 7.93 -6.75
N LEU A 42 -5.21 9.21 -7.10
CA LEU A 42 -5.84 10.22 -6.28
C LEU A 42 -7.02 10.82 -7.03
N SER A 43 -8.19 10.74 -6.43
CA SER A 43 -9.40 11.42 -6.90
C SER A 43 -9.96 12.35 -5.83
N GLN A 44 -10.49 13.48 -6.28
CA GLN A 44 -11.20 14.44 -5.45
C GLN A 44 -12.66 14.49 -5.91
N ASN A 45 -13.61 14.37 -4.98
CA ASN A 45 -15.01 14.56 -5.31
C ASN A 45 -15.30 16.06 -5.35
N SER A 46 -15.57 16.58 -6.55
CA SER A 46 -15.83 18.00 -6.80
C SER A 46 -17.22 18.48 -6.34
N SER A 47 -18.08 17.58 -5.88
CA SER A 47 -19.49 17.86 -5.58
C SER A 47 -19.83 18.01 -4.10
N GLU A 48 -18.89 17.79 -3.17
CA GLU A 48 -19.15 17.90 -1.74
C GLU A 48 -18.39 19.09 -1.13
N MET A 49 -19.08 19.89 -0.31
CA MET A 49 -18.46 20.91 0.58
C MET A 49 -17.43 20.31 1.55
N SER A 50 -17.32 18.99 1.58
CA SER A 50 -16.37 18.18 2.32
C SER A 50 -15.14 17.90 1.44
N ARG A 51 -13.96 18.40 1.83
CA ARG A 51 -12.68 18.29 1.11
C ARG A 51 -12.06 16.88 1.14
N GLY A 52 -12.90 15.86 1.19
CA GLY A 52 -12.47 14.47 1.20
C GLY A 52 -11.79 14.10 -0.10
N ILE A 53 -10.70 13.36 0.00
CA ILE A 53 -10.04 12.75 -1.15
C ILE A 53 -10.20 11.23 -1.06
N THR A 54 -10.17 10.57 -2.20
CA THR A 54 -10.06 9.12 -2.30
C THR A 54 -8.73 8.77 -2.92
N VAL A 55 -7.97 7.91 -2.24
CA VAL A 55 -6.69 7.38 -2.71
C VAL A 55 -6.81 5.88 -2.88
N THR A 56 -6.54 5.37 -4.09
CA THR A 56 -6.38 3.94 -4.34
C THR A 56 -4.90 3.62 -4.41
N VAL A 57 -4.45 2.71 -3.55
CA VAL A 57 -3.04 2.29 -3.47
C VAL A 57 -2.92 0.80 -3.72
N GLN A 58 -1.98 0.42 -4.58
CA GLN A 58 -1.54 -0.95 -4.73
C GLN A 58 -0.25 -1.15 -3.95
N VAL A 59 -0.24 -2.11 -3.04
CA VAL A 59 0.94 -2.49 -2.27
C VAL A 59 1.37 -3.91 -2.60
N ALA A 60 2.68 -4.13 -2.58
CA ALA A 60 3.26 -5.45 -2.74
C ALA A 60 4.27 -5.76 -1.63
N THR A 61 4.43 -7.04 -1.36
CA THR A 61 5.52 -7.56 -0.53
C THR A 61 6.06 -8.85 -1.15
N TYR A 62 7.24 -9.28 -0.71
CA TYR A 62 7.96 -10.41 -1.29
C TYR A 62 8.37 -11.40 -0.22
N PHE A 63 8.06 -12.67 -0.45
CA PHE A 63 8.42 -13.77 0.44
C PHE A 63 9.37 -14.74 -0.27
N ARG A 64 10.30 -15.32 0.47
CA ARG A 64 11.18 -16.36 -0.09
C ARG A 64 10.37 -17.63 -0.32
N THR A 65 10.42 -18.16 -1.53
CA THR A 65 9.90 -19.49 -1.88
C THR A 65 11.06 -20.45 -2.07
N GLY A 66 11.18 -21.42 -1.16
CA GLY A 66 12.26 -22.40 -1.17
C GLY A 66 13.41 -22.05 -0.22
N GLY A 67 13.19 -22.33 1.06
CA GLY A 67 14.24 -22.67 2.01
C GLY A 67 13.76 -23.94 2.70
N ASN A 68 14.45 -25.05 2.51
CA ASN A 68 14.19 -26.27 3.26
C ASN A 68 14.50 -25.93 4.72
N GLY A 69 13.48 -25.60 5.50
CA GLY A 69 13.55 -25.58 6.96
C GLY A 69 13.40 -26.99 7.50
N SER A 70 14.38 -27.85 7.17
CA SER A 70 14.70 -29.19 7.74
C SER A 70 15.57 -29.94 6.73
#